data_AF-A0A7C9VG51-F1
#
_entry.id   AF-A0A7C9VG51-F1
#
_cell.length_a   1.000
_cell.length_b   1.000
_cell.length_c   1.000
_cell.angle_alpha   90.00
_cell.angle_beta   90.00
_cell.angle_gamma   90.00
#
_symmetry.space_group_name_H-M   'P 1'
#
loop_
_entity.id
_entity.type
_entity.pdbx_description
1 polymer ?
#
loop_
_entity_poly.entity_id
_entity_poly.type
_entity_poly.pdbx_seq_one_letter_code
_entity_poly.pdbx_strand_id
1 'polypeptide(L)'
;MSAQHALGPSIAQMRARMNSGHRQVLEAARDGRKLTSSRIGDARGLMTCRATLIGWGAIDGESLTDTGRSLLADLAEAQEAAS
;
A
#
# COMPACT_ATOMS: atom_id res chain seq x y z
N MET A 1 10.82 -15.49 -26.92
CA MET A 1 10.94 -14.57 -25.78
C MET A 1 9.63 -14.60 -25.01
N SER A 2 9.52 -15.45 -23.98
CA SER A 2 8.32 -15.54 -23.17
C SER A 2 8.39 -14.45 -22.10
N ALA A 3 7.73 -13.31 -22.33
CA ALA A 3 7.44 -12.36 -21.27
C ALA A 3 6.49 -13.06 -20.30
N GLN A 4 7.05 -13.57 -19.21
CA GLN A 4 6.30 -14.18 -18.12
C GLN A 4 5.38 -13.08 -17.57
N HIS A 5 4.09 -13.21 -17.83
CA HIS A 5 3.05 -12.35 -17.26
C HIS A 5 3.18 -12.40 -15.74
N ALA A 6 3.65 -11.32 -15.13
CA ALA A 6 3.37 -11.06 -13.73
C ALA A 6 1.83 -11.00 -13.61
N LEU A 7 1.22 -11.98 -12.94
CA LEU A 7 -0.24 -12.12 -12.82
C LEU A 7 -0.90 -11.04 -11.93
N GLY A 8 -0.22 -9.92 -11.70
CA GLY A 8 -0.66 -8.82 -10.84
C GLY A 8 -0.63 -7.46 -11.57
N PRO A 9 -1.32 -6.45 -11.03
CA PRO A 9 -1.29 -5.10 -11.58
C PRO A 9 0.14 -4.55 -11.59
N SER A 10 0.46 -3.62 -12.50
CA SER A 10 1.72 -2.88 -12.45
C SER A 10 1.74 -1.88 -11.29
N ILE A 11 2.92 -1.43 -10.87
CA ILE A 11 3.07 -0.40 -9.82
C ILE A 11 2.25 0.86 -10.15
N ALA A 12 2.29 1.34 -11.41
CA ALA A 12 1.51 2.49 -11.83
C ALA A 12 -0.01 2.26 -11.68
N GLN A 13 -0.49 1.06 -12.02
CA GLN A 13 -1.90 0.69 -11.87
C GLN A 13 -2.31 0.51 -10.41
N MET A 14 -1.42 0.05 -9.54
CA MET A 14 -1.66 -0.01 -8.09
C MET A 14 -1.81 1.41 -7.54
N ARG A 15 -0.88 2.31 -7.86
CA ARG A 15 -0.90 3.71 -7.41
C ARG A 15 -2.16 4.45 -7.82
N ALA A 16 -2.62 4.28 -9.06
CA ALA A 16 -3.85 4.89 -9.54
C ALA A 16 -5.11 4.46 -8.74
N ARG A 17 -5.04 3.31 -8.05
CA ARG A 17 -6.13 2.79 -7.20
C ARG A 17 -5.94 3.09 -5.71
N MET A 18 -4.77 3.59 -5.31
CA MET A 18 -4.50 3.90 -3.91
C MET A 18 -5.27 5.13 -3.45
N ASN A 19 -5.64 5.10 -2.18
CA ASN A 19 -6.24 6.21 -1.46
C ASN A 19 -5.53 6.39 -0.11
N SER A 20 -5.98 7.34 0.70
CA SER A 20 -5.40 7.64 2.02
C SER A 20 -5.37 6.42 2.95
N GLY A 21 -6.36 5.52 2.87
CA GLY A 21 -6.40 4.28 3.65
C GLY A 21 -5.26 3.33 3.29
N HIS A 22 -4.98 3.14 2.00
CA HIS A 22 -3.83 2.32 1.56
C HIS A 22 -2.51 2.91 2.05
N ARG A 23 -2.37 4.25 2.02
CA ARG A 23 -1.18 4.93 2.52
C ARG A 23 -0.97 4.69 4.02
N GLN A 24 -2.01 4.91 4.82
CA GLN A 24 -1.95 4.68 6.27
C GLN A 24 -1.54 3.24 6.62
N VAL A 25 -2.02 2.26 5.85
CA VAL A 25 -1.63 0.85 6.03
C VAL A 25 -0.15 0.63 5.70
N LEU A 26 0.36 1.19 4.60
CA LEU A 26 1.78 1.07 4.24
C LEU A 26 2.69 1.76 5.26
N GLU A 27 2.30 2.95 5.76
CA GLU A 27 3.04 3.67 6.80
C GLU A 27 3.05 2.91 8.12
N ALA A 28 1.91 2.34 8.53
CA ALA A 28 1.84 1.51 9.72
C ALA A 28 2.73 0.26 9.60
N ALA A 29 2.73 -0.40 8.44
CA ALA A 29 3.60 -1.55 8.18
C ALA A 29 5.09 -1.16 8.13
N ARG A 30 5.43 0.01 7.57
CA ARG A 30 6.80 0.55 7.60
C ARG A 30 7.29 0.77 9.03
N ASP A 31 6.43 1.36 9.86
CA ASP A 31 6.77 1.76 11.22
C ASP A 31 6.63 0.61 12.24
N GLY A 32 6.19 -0.59 11.81
CA GLY A 32 5.91 -1.72 12.70
C GLY A 32 4.76 -1.44 13.68
N ARG A 33 3.84 -0.53 13.33
CA ARG A 33 2.72 -0.12 14.19
C ARG A 33 1.46 -0.89 13.87
N LYS A 34 0.68 -1.21 14.90
CA LYS A 34 -0.68 -1.74 14.72
C LYS A 34 -1.60 -0.65 14.21
N LEU A 35 -2.49 -1.00 13.28
CA LEU A 35 -3.55 -0.13 12.82
C LEU A 35 -4.57 0.09 13.93
N THR A 36 -4.51 1.24 14.57
CA THR A 36 -5.50 1.65 15.58
C THR A 36 -6.48 2.62 14.95
N SER A 37 -7.75 2.22 14.83
CA SER A 37 -8.83 3.14 14.49
C SER A 37 -9.84 3.22 15.62
N SER A 38 -10.23 4.44 15.97
CA SER A 38 -11.20 4.73 17.05
C SER A 38 -12.65 4.53 16.60
N ARG A 39 -12.91 4.41 15.29
CA ARG A 39 -14.25 4.22 14.72
C ARG A 39 -14.31 2.89 13.96
N ILE A 40 -15.35 2.09 14.23
CA ILE A 40 -15.54 0.76 13.63
C ILE A 40 -15.60 0.81 12.09
N GLY A 41 -16.21 1.86 11.52
CA GLY A 41 -16.29 2.05 10.07
C GLY A 41 -14.92 2.24 9.42
N ASP A 42 -14.10 3.08 10.02
CA ASP A 42 -12.74 3.37 9.56
C ASP A 42 -11.84 2.13 9.70
N ALA A 43 -12.02 1.35 10.77
CA ALA A 43 -11.31 0.08 10.95
C ALA A 43 -11.61 -0.93 9.81
N ARG A 44 -12.89 -1.06 9.40
CA ARG A 44 -13.25 -1.94 8.27
C ARG A 44 -12.65 -1.45 6.96
N GLY A 45 -12.67 -0.15 6.71
CA GLY A 45 -12.05 0.46 5.52
C GLY A 45 -10.55 0.16 5.44
N LEU A 46 -9.82 0.29 6.56
CA LEU A 46 -8.40 -0.01 6.63
C LEU A 46 -8.10 -1.50 6.45
N MET A 47 -8.95 -2.39 6.97
CA MET A 47 -8.83 -3.84 6.75
C MET A 47 -9.00 -4.20 5.27
N THR A 48 -9.96 -3.60 4.58
CA THR A 48 -10.13 -3.78 3.12
C THR A 48 -8.91 -3.28 2.36
N CYS A 49 -8.38 -2.10 2.71
CA CYS A 49 -7.16 -1.57 2.10
C CYS A 49 -5.97 -2.51 2.32
N ARG A 50 -5.83 -3.07 3.54
CA ARG A 50 -4.78 -4.04 3.87
C ARG A 50 -4.91 -5.32 3.06
N ALA A 51 -6.12 -5.87 2.91
CA ALA A 51 -6.35 -7.06 2.11
C ALA A 51 -5.97 -6.84 0.63
N THR A 52 -6.30 -5.68 0.07
CA THR A 52 -5.89 -5.29 -1.29
C THR A 52 -4.37 -5.23 -1.43
N LEU A 53 -3.68 -4.60 -0.47
CA LEU A 53 -2.20 -4.49 -0.49
C LEU A 53 -1.52 -5.86 -0.37
N ILE A 54 -2.06 -6.78 0.43
CA ILE A 54 -1.59 -8.17 0.50
C ILE A 54 -1.82 -8.87 -0.85
N GLY A 55 -3.00 -8.69 -1.46
CA GLY A 55 -3.31 -9.23 -2.79
C GLY A 55 -2.39 -8.72 -3.91
N TRP A 56 -1.82 -7.52 -3.75
CA TRP A 56 -0.82 -6.97 -4.66
C TRP A 56 0.62 -7.38 -4.31
N GLY A 57 0.82 -8.11 -3.20
CA GLY A 57 2.14 -8.45 -2.70
C GLY A 57 2.93 -7.25 -2.17
N ALA A 58 2.25 -6.18 -1.75
CA ALA A 58 2.88 -5.00 -1.14
C ALA A 58 3.20 -5.21 0.35
N ILE A 59 2.49 -6.14 1.00
CA ILE A 59 2.65 -6.49 2.41
C ILE A 59 2.73 -8.00 2.53
N ASP A 60 3.70 -8.47 3.32
CA ASP A 60 3.79 -9.85 3.78
C ASP A 60 3.77 -9.88 5.31
N GLY A 61 2.74 -10.51 5.89
CA GLY A 61 2.46 -10.43 7.32
C GLY A 61 2.27 -8.98 7.80
N GLU A 62 3.21 -8.50 8.61
CA GLU A 62 3.24 -7.12 9.14
C GLU A 62 4.31 -6.24 8.47
N SER A 63 5.04 -6.76 7.47
CA SER A 63 6.20 -6.09 6.86
C SER A 63 5.93 -5.64 5.43
N LEU A 64 6.60 -4.56 5.01
CA LEU A 64 6.61 -4.12 3.62
C LEU A 64 7.52 -5.01 2.77
N THR A 65 7.04 -5.36 1.58
CA THR A 65 7.86 -5.93 0.50
C THR A 65 8.53 -4.81 -0.31
N ASP A 66 9.30 -5.16 -1.33
CA ASP A 66 9.84 -4.18 -2.29
C ASP A 66 8.72 -3.42 -3.01
N THR A 67 7.66 -4.12 -3.42
CA THR A 67 6.45 -3.51 -3.99
C THR A 67 5.86 -2.47 -3.03
N GLY A 68 5.72 -2.80 -1.75
CA GLY A 68 5.20 -1.88 -0.74
C GLY A 68 6.09 -0.65 -0.55
N ARG A 69 7.41 -0.81 -0.55
CA ARG A 69 8.37 0.30 -0.49
C ARG A 69 8.28 1.19 -1.73
N SER A 70 8.19 0.62 -2.93
CA SER A 70 8.03 1.38 -4.17
C SER A 70 6.71 2.15 -4.23
N LEU A 71 5.62 1.59 -3.68
CA LEU A 71 4.35 2.31 -3.57
C LEU A 71 4.42 3.50 -2.60
N LEU A 72 5.26 3.41 -1.57
CA LEU A 72 5.43 4.46 -0.57
C LEU A 72 6.42 5.56 -1.02
N ALA A 73 7.47 5.21 -1.78
CA ALA A 73 8.55 6.11 -2.15
C ALA A 73 8.11 7.29 -3.05
N ASP A 74 7.40 7.03 -4.15
CA ASP A 74 6.97 8.11 -5.09
C ASP A 74 5.91 9.04 -4.50
N LEU A 75 5.33 8.71 -3.34
CA LEU A 75 4.40 9.59 -2.64
C LEU A 75 5.12 10.69 -1.86
N ALA A 76 6.36 10.47 -1.42
CA ALA A 76 7.19 11.50 -0.80
C ALA A 76 7.62 12.55 -1.85
N GLU A 77 8.04 12.08 -3.03
CA GLU A 77 8.41 12.96 -4.16
C GLU A 77 7.23 13.79 -4.68
N ALA A 78 6.02 13.20 -4.75
CA ALA A 78 4.82 13.93 -5.18
C ALA A 78 4.36 15.01 -4.17
N GLN A 79 4.72 14.88 -2.89
CA GLN A 79 4.36 15.83 -1.84
C GLN A 79 5.41 16.96 -1.70
N GLU A 80 6.68 16.66 -1.98
CA GLU A 80 7.77 17.64 -2.08
C GLU A 80 7.65 18.51 -3.34
N ALA A 81 7.23 17.93 -4.48
CA ALA A 81 6.99 18.70 -5.71
C ALA A 81 5.78 19.65 -5.68
N ALA A 82 4.93 19.55 -4.65
CA ALA A 82 3.75 20.39 -4.44
C ALA A 82 3.92 21.43 -3.32
N SER A 83 5.10 21.49 -2.69
CA SER A 83 5.49 22.46 -1.66
C SER A 83 6.45 23.50 -2.22
#